data_AF-A0A8K1CVI0-F1
#
_entry.id   AF-A0A8K1CVI0-F1
#
_cell.length_a   1.000
_cell.length_b   1.000
_cell.length_c   1.000
_cell.angle_alpha   90.00
_cell.angle_beta   90.00
_cell.angle_gamma   90.00
#
_symmetry.space_group_name_H-M   'P 1'
#
loop_
_entity.id
_entity.type
_entity.pdbx_description
1 polymer ?
#
loop_
_entity_poly.entity_id
_entity_poly.type
_entity_poly.pdbx_seq_one_letter_code
_entity_poly.pdbx_strand_id
1 'polypeptide(L)'
;MAESATTYCLYPSKPCFNPRAVKVGGKPHKLCEEHRRKANENQQRCLYRKRLRELEAMQERMDEEFDNAQRLIDETMIAVGALGDDDDLTEEDLAILVALLDE
;
A
#
# COMPACT_ATOMS: atom_id res chain seq x y z
N MET A 1 5.05 -25.23 43.52
CA MET A 1 4.95 -23.82 43.94
C MET A 1 3.52 -23.37 43.69
N ALA A 2 2.73 -23.19 44.74
CA ALA A 2 1.31 -22.87 44.62
C ALA A 2 1.17 -21.47 44.00
N GLU A 3 0.60 -21.40 42.79
CA GLU A 3 0.07 -20.15 42.25
C GLU A 3 -0.93 -19.60 43.27
N SER A 4 -0.63 -18.46 43.88
CA SER A 4 -1.61 -17.71 44.65
C SER A 4 -2.72 -17.31 43.68
N ALA A 5 -3.79 -18.11 43.68
CA ALA A 5 -4.88 -18.05 42.73
C ALA A 5 -5.74 -16.83 43.03
N THR A 6 -5.27 -15.65 42.66
CA THR A 6 -6.11 -14.46 42.69
C THR A 6 -7.25 -14.69 41.69
N THR A 7 -8.48 -14.77 42.20
CA THR A 7 -9.70 -14.93 41.39
C THR A 7 -9.98 -13.71 40.51
N TYR A 8 -9.29 -12.61 40.81
CA TYR A 8 -9.44 -11.31 40.17
C TYR A 8 -8.52 -11.12 38.96
N CYS A 9 -8.94 -10.20 38.10
CA CYS A 9 -8.26 -9.81 36.88
C CYS A 9 -6.85 -9.24 37.15
N LEU A 10 -5.87 -9.75 36.41
CA LEU A 10 -4.47 -9.30 36.42
C LEU A 10 -4.22 -8.19 35.39
N TYR A 11 -5.07 -7.16 35.36
CA TYR A 11 -4.85 -6.05 34.43
C TYR A 11 -3.63 -5.22 34.88
N PRO A 12 -2.60 -5.02 34.02
CA PRO A 12 -1.31 -4.52 34.47
C PRO A 12 -1.31 -3.03 34.84
N SER A 13 -2.15 -2.21 34.21
CA SER A 13 -2.09 -0.75 34.41
C SER A 13 -2.83 -0.29 35.68
N LYS A 14 -3.91 -0.96 36.06
CA LYS A 14 -4.76 -0.60 37.21
C LYS A 14 -5.33 -1.86 37.85
N PRO A 15 -5.45 -1.91 39.20
CA PRO A 15 -6.05 -3.04 39.88
C PRO A 15 -7.51 -3.22 39.42
N CYS A 16 -7.88 -4.45 39.10
CA CYS A 16 -9.21 -4.79 38.64
C CYS A 16 -9.77 -5.93 39.49
N PHE A 17 -10.91 -5.68 40.13
CA PHE A 17 -11.57 -6.63 41.03
C PHE A 17 -12.63 -7.49 40.32
N ASN A 18 -12.75 -7.38 39.00
CA ASN A 18 -13.62 -8.27 38.23
C ASN A 18 -13.03 -9.68 38.21
N PRO A 19 -13.86 -10.73 38.27
CA PRO A 19 -13.39 -12.11 38.20
C PRO A 19 -12.71 -12.39 36.86
N ARG A 20 -11.72 -13.28 36.88
CA ARG A 20 -11.10 -13.77 35.65
C ARG A 20 -12.13 -14.45 34.76
N ALA A 21 -12.06 -14.17 33.47
CA ALA A 21 -12.87 -14.89 32.50
C ALA A 21 -12.43 -16.36 32.45
N VAL A 22 -13.36 -17.27 32.20
CA VAL A 22 -13.07 -18.71 32.11
C VAL A 22 -13.15 -19.14 30.65
N LYS A 23 -12.13 -19.82 30.15
CA LYS A 23 -12.15 -20.43 28.81
C LYS A 23 -13.18 -21.56 28.80
N VAL A 24 -13.74 -21.91 27.64
CA VAL A 24 -14.68 -23.04 27.48
C VAL A 24 -14.16 -24.35 28.13
N GLY A 25 -12.84 -24.57 28.15
CA GLY A 25 -12.20 -25.72 28.82
C GLY A 25 -11.95 -25.54 30.32
N GLY A 26 -12.61 -24.62 31.00
CA GLY A 26 -12.55 -24.43 32.47
C GLY A 26 -11.31 -23.70 33.01
N LYS A 27 -10.28 -23.46 32.19
CA LYS A 27 -9.07 -22.71 32.63
C LYS A 27 -9.34 -21.19 32.67
N PRO A 28 -9.00 -20.48 33.77
CA PRO A 28 -9.16 -19.04 33.85
C PRO A 28 -8.14 -18.31 32.96
N HIS A 29 -8.60 -17.28 32.26
CA HIS A 29 -7.77 -16.28 31.63
C HIS A 29 -7.07 -15.42 32.69
N LYS A 30 -6.04 -14.67 32.29
CA LYS A 30 -5.39 -13.67 33.16
C LYS A 30 -6.27 -12.45 33.41
N LEU A 31 -7.15 -12.13 32.47
CA LEU A 31 -7.97 -10.93 32.47
C LEU A 31 -9.46 -11.28 32.67
N CYS A 32 -10.24 -10.33 33.17
CA CYS A 32 -11.70 -10.39 33.14
C CYS A 32 -12.24 -10.23 31.72
N GLU A 33 -13.54 -10.48 31.54
CA GLU A 33 -14.19 -10.42 30.22
C GLU A 33 -14.06 -9.04 29.56
N GLU A 34 -14.23 -7.97 30.35
CA GLU A 34 -14.12 -6.60 29.87
C GLU A 34 -12.72 -6.28 29.33
N HIS A 35 -11.67 -6.61 30.09
CA HIS A 35 -10.29 -6.36 29.68
C HIS A 35 -9.87 -7.27 28.52
N ARG A 36 -10.41 -8.49 28.41
CA ARG A 36 -10.21 -9.34 27.23
C ARG A 36 -10.80 -8.72 25.98
N ARG A 37 -12.04 -8.21 26.05
CA ARG A 37 -12.68 -7.54 24.91
C ARG A 37 -11.87 -6.32 24.46
N LYS A 38 -11.47 -5.45 25.40
CA LYS A 38 -10.63 -4.28 25.10
C LYS A 38 -9.28 -4.68 24.49
N ALA A 39 -8.64 -5.74 24.99
CA ALA A 39 -7.39 -6.23 24.43
C ALA A 39 -7.57 -6.73 22.99
N ASN A 40 -8.65 -7.46 22.71
CA ASN A 40 -8.97 -7.93 21.36
C ASN A 40 -9.24 -6.75 20.41
N GLU A 41 -10.02 -5.76 20.84
CA GLU A 41 -10.28 -4.54 20.05
C GLU A 41 -8.98 -3.78 19.76
N ASN A 42 -8.10 -3.67 20.74
CA ASN A 42 -6.79 -3.03 20.54
C ASN A 42 -5.89 -3.84 19.59
N GLN A 43 -5.90 -5.18 19.68
CA GLN A 43 -5.20 -6.04 18.73
C GLN A 43 -5.74 -5.85 17.31
N GLN A 44 -7.07 -5.87 17.14
CA GLN A 44 -7.71 -5.62 15.85
C GLN A 44 -7.35 -4.24 15.28
N ARG A 45 -7.40 -3.19 16.10
CA ARG A 45 -6.99 -1.83 15.70
C ARG A 45 -5.52 -1.79 15.28
N CYS A 46 -4.63 -2.46 16.01
CA CYS A 46 -3.21 -2.54 15.68
C CYS A 46 -2.99 -3.23 14.33
N LEU A 47 -3.64 -4.38 14.11
CA LEU A 47 -3.56 -5.12 12.85
C LEU A 47 -4.13 -4.30 11.68
N TYR A 48 -5.27 -3.64 11.87
CA TYR A 48 -5.84 -2.75 10.86
C TYR A 48 -4.88 -1.63 10.46
N ARG A 49 -4.29 -0.93 11.44
CA ARG A 49 -3.29 0.12 11.18
C ARG A 49 -2.05 -0.42 10.49
N LYS A 50 -1.62 -1.64 10.80
CA LYS A 50 -0.50 -2.30 10.12
C LYS A 50 -0.85 -2.53 8.65
N ARG A 51 -2.02 -3.11 8.37
CA ARG A 51 -2.48 -3.38 7.01
C ARG A 51 -2.67 -2.11 6.18
N LEU A 52 -3.18 -1.04 6.79
CA LEU A 52 -3.34 0.25 6.10
C LEU A 52 -1.98 0.80 5.64
N ARG A 53 -0.97 0.79 6.51
CA ARG A 53 0.39 1.22 6.12
C ARG A 53 1.01 0.35 5.04
N GLU A 54 0.75 -0.96 5.05
CA GLU A 54 1.22 -1.86 4.00
C GLU A 54 0.55 -1.56 2.65
N LEU A 55 -0.73 -1.18 2.66
CA LEU A 55 -1.45 -0.74 1.46
C LEU A 55 -0.95 0.61 0.96
N GLU A 56 -0.76 1.60 1.85
CA GLU A 56 -0.19 2.92 1.52
C GLU A 56 1.20 2.75 0.89
N ALA A 57 2.09 1.98 1.51
CA ALA A 57 3.42 1.71 0.94
C ALA A 57 3.38 0.95 -0.39
N MET A 58 2.35 0.10 -0.61
CA MET A 58 2.18 -0.56 -1.90
C MET A 58 1.68 0.41 -2.97
N GLN A 59 0.76 1.30 -2.61
CA GLN A 59 0.26 2.34 -3.50
C GLN A 59 1.38 3.30 -3.90
N GLU A 60 2.20 3.76 -2.95
CA GLU A 60 3.38 4.60 -3.23
C GLU A 60 4.33 3.95 -4.24
N ARG A 61 4.62 2.65 -4.10
CA ARG A 61 5.44 1.93 -5.09
C ARG A 61 4.80 1.88 -6.47
N MET A 62 3.48 1.66 -6.54
CA MET A 62 2.76 1.66 -7.82
C MET A 62 2.78 3.04 -8.48
N ASP A 63 2.61 4.11 -7.70
CA ASP A 63 2.65 5.49 -8.18
C ASP A 63 4.06 5.84 -8.69
N GLU A 64 5.12 5.44 -7.98
CA GLU A 64 6.51 5.57 -8.44
C GLU A 64 6.78 4.79 -9.74
N GLU A 65 6.27 3.56 -9.84
CA GLU A 65 6.37 2.75 -11.06
C GLU A 65 5.65 3.41 -12.25
N PHE A 66 4.47 3.99 -12.01
CA PHE A 66 3.71 4.72 -13.03
C PHE A 66 4.48 5.96 -13.50
N ASP A 67 4.99 6.78 -12.58
CA ASP A 67 5.79 7.96 -12.91
C ASP A 67 7.05 7.60 -13.71
N ASN A 68 7.72 6.51 -13.35
CA ASN A 68 8.88 6.02 -14.09
C ASN A 68 8.52 5.57 -15.51
N ALA A 69 7.40 4.85 -15.66
CA ALA A 69 6.91 4.43 -16.97
C ALA A 69 6.55 5.63 -17.85
N GLN A 70 5.90 6.65 -17.28
CA GLN A 70 5.57 7.87 -18.00
C GLN A 70 6.83 8.62 -18.47
N ARG A 71 7.85 8.74 -17.63
CA ARG A 71 9.14 9.34 -18.03
C ARG A 71 9.79 8.60 -19.18
N LEU A 72 9.77 7.27 -19.16
CA LEU A 72 10.31 6.45 -20.26
C LEU A 72 9.54 6.70 -21.56
N ILE A 73 8.21 6.82 -21.49
CA ILE A 73 7.39 7.16 -22.66
C ILE A 73 7.78 8.53 -23.19
N ASP A 74 7.85 9.55 -22.35
CA ASP A 74 8.21 10.92 -22.76
C ASP A 74 9.61 10.96 -23.39
N GLU A 75 10.59 10.26 -22.80
CA GLU A 75 11.95 10.14 -23.34
C GLU A 75 11.95 9.47 -24.72
N THR A 76 11.18 8.38 -24.89
CA THR A 76 11.03 7.74 -26.20
C THR A 76 10.29 8.61 -27.21
N MET A 77 9.27 9.38 -26.80
CA MET A 77 8.56 10.30 -27.69
C MET A 77 9.49 11.42 -28.17
N ILE A 78 10.34 11.96 -27.29
CA ILE A 78 11.37 12.94 -27.65
C ILE A 78 12.37 12.31 -28.63
N ALA A 79 12.83 11.08 -28.36
CA ALA A 79 13.77 10.39 -29.25
C ALA A 79 13.16 10.09 -30.63
N VAL A 80 11.88 9.73 -30.69
CA VAL A 80 11.14 9.50 -31.94
C VAL A 80 10.91 10.83 -32.68
N GLY A 81 10.52 11.90 -31.98
CA GLY A 81 10.39 13.24 -32.58
C GLY A 81 11.72 13.83 -33.07
N ALA A 82 12.85 13.43 -32.47
CA ALA A 82 14.19 13.81 -32.93
C ALA A 82 14.65 13.06 -34.20
N LEU A 83 13.94 12.01 -34.63
CA LEU A 83 14.20 11.31 -35.90
C LEU A 83 13.56 12.00 -37.12
N GLY A 84 13.04 13.22 -36.94
CA GLY A 84 12.66 14.11 -38.03
C GLY A 84 11.19 14.01 -38.42
N ASP A 85 10.46 15.12 -38.25
CA ASP A 85 9.42 15.47 -39.21
C ASP A 85 10.13 15.81 -40.55
N ASP A 86 10.55 14.80 -41.31
CA ASP A 86 10.87 14.96 -42.74
C ASP A 86 9.56 15.14 -43.56
N ASP A 87 8.61 15.92 -43.03
CA ASP A 87 7.33 16.27 -43.67
C ASP A 87 7.35 17.69 -44.27
N ASP A 88 8.48 18.40 -44.17
CA ASP A 88 8.72 19.59 -45.00
C ASP A 88 9.47 19.18 -46.27
N LEU A 89 8.74 18.60 -47.24
CA LEU A 89 9.20 18.54 -48.63
C LEU A 89 9.65 19.94 -49.03
N THR A 90 10.94 20.10 -49.34
CA THR A 90 11.45 21.42 -49.72
C THR A 90 10.88 21.82 -51.08
N GLU A 91 10.89 23.11 -51.40
CA GLU A 91 10.42 23.61 -52.70
C GLU A 91 11.17 22.95 -53.87
N GLU A 92 12.41 22.52 -53.62
CA GLU A 92 13.26 21.77 -54.55
C GLU A 92 12.80 20.32 -54.71
N ASP A 93 12.40 19.65 -53.63
CA ASP A 93 11.83 18.29 -53.68
C ASP A 93 10.47 18.26 -54.40
N LEU A 94 9.64 19.28 -54.17
CA LEU A 94 8.40 19.48 -54.92
C LEU A 94 8.67 19.72 -56.41
N ALA A 95 9.69 20.49 -56.76
CA ALA A 95 10.06 20.73 -58.15
C ALA A 95 10.53 19.45 -58.86
N ILE A 96 11.26 18.57 -58.17
CA ILE A 96 11.69 17.27 -58.71
C ILE A 96 10.48 16.36 -58.95
N LEU A 97 9.53 16.30 -58.01
CA LEU A 97 8.31 15.50 -58.18
C LEU A 97 7.45 15.97 -59.35
N VAL A 98 7.32 17.29 -59.53
CA VAL A 98 6.61 17.87 -60.68
C VAL A 98 7.32 17.49 -61.99
N ALA A 99 8.65 17.61 -62.05
CA ALA A 99 9.41 17.26 -63.24
C ALA A 99 9.31 15.77 -63.62
N LEU A 100 9.18 14.87 -62.64
CA LEU A 100 9.02 13.42 -62.86
C LEU A 100 7.59 13.02 -63.25
N LEU A 101 6.59 13.86 -62.97
CA LEU A 101 5.19 13.62 -63.34
C LEU A 101 4.84 14.14 -64.74
N ASP A 102 5.69 14.98 -65.32
CA ASP A 102 5.55 15.55 -66.67
C ASP A 102 6.36 14.79 -67.76
N GLU A 103 6.95 13.63 -67.43
CA GLU A 103 7.51 12.66 -68.39
C GLU A 103 6.50 11.57 -68.83
#